data_AF-A0A559J8Q1-F1
#
_entry.id   AF-A0A559J8Q1-F1
#
_cell.length_a   1.000
_cell.length_b   1.000
_cell.length_c   1.000
_cell.angle_alpha   90.00
_cell.angle_beta   90.00
_cell.angle_gamma   90.00
#
_symmetry.space_group_name_H-M   'P 1'
#
loop_
_entity.id
_entity.type
_entity.pdbx_description
1 polymer ?
#
loop_
_entity_poly.entity_id
_entity_poly.type
_entity_poly.pdbx_seq_one_letter_code
_entity_poly.pdbx_strand_id
1 'polypeptide(L)' 'MKKLFVILIALAVLVGTTSSAYAHSGRTDKNGGHNCSAKSKQKGLCTGYHYHNKKK' A
#
# COMPACT_ATOMS: atom_id res chain seq x y z
N MET A 1 -2.92 13.57 -33.99
CA MET A 1 -1.67 13.77 -33.21
C MET A 1 -1.91 14.29 -31.79
N LYS A 2 -2.58 15.44 -31.59
CA LYS A 2 -2.82 16.02 -30.25
C LYS A 2 -3.52 15.07 -29.26
N LYS A 3 -4.57 14.35 -29.72
CA LYS A 3 -5.30 13.36 -28.90
C LYS A 3 -4.43 12.19 -28.44
N LEU A 4 -3.52 11.72 -29.31
CA LEU A 4 -2.58 10.65 -28.97
C LEU A 4 -1.58 11.11 -27.90
N PHE A 5 -1.11 12.36 -28.02
CA PHE A 5 -0.22 12.97 -27.02
C PHE A 5 -0.87 13.08 -25.65
N VAL A 6 -2.15 13.48 -25.58
CA VAL A 6 -2.91 13.54 -24.32
C VAL A 6 -3.07 12.15 -23.71
N ILE A 7 -3.37 11.13 -24.53
CA ILE A 7 -3.50 9.74 -24.05
C ILE A 7 -2.17 9.23 -23.50
N LEU A 8 -1.05 9.50 -24.18
CA LEU A 8 0.28 9.10 -23.72
C LEU A 8 0.67 9.78 -22.40
N ILE A 9 0.38 11.07 -22.26
CA ILE A 9 0.62 11.80 -21.01
C ILE A 9 -0.24 11.23 -19.88
N ALA A 10 -1.53 11.00 -20.12
CA ALA A 10 -2.42 10.41 -19.11
C ALA A 10 -1.95 9.02 -18.66
N LEU A 11 -1.46 8.19 -19.60
CA LEU A 11 -0.92 6.87 -19.30
C LEU A 11 0.38 6.95 -18.50
N ALA A 12 1.27 7.88 -18.86
CA ALA A 12 2.52 8.11 -18.12
C ALA A 12 2.27 8.54 -16.67
N VAL A 13 1.28 9.43 -16.46
CA VAL A 13 0.87 9.85 -15.11
C VAL A 13 0.31 8.67 -14.32
N LEU A 14 -0.57 7.86 -14.91
CA LEU A 14 -1.21 6.73 -14.24
C LEU A 14 -0.18 5.69 -13.75
N VAL A 15 0.85 5.40 -14.56
CA VAL A 15 1.92 4.46 -14.18
C VAL A 15 2.84 5.08 -13.13
N GLY A 16 3.17 6.38 -13.27
CA GLY A 16 4.09 7.10 -12.38
C GLY A 16 3.57 7.29 -10.95
N THR A 17 2.25 7.22 -10.72
CA THR A 17 1.64 7.40 -9.39
C THR A 17 1.29 6.09 -8.68
N THR A 18 1.72 4.94 -9.19
CA THR A 18 1.42 3.65 -8.53
C THR A 18 2.20 3.52 -7.22
N SER A 19 1.50 3.52 -6.09
CA SER A 19 2.09 3.27 -4.77
C SER A 19 2.21 1.76 -4.50
N SER A 20 3.40 1.28 -4.14
CA SER A 20 3.61 -0.12 -3.77
C SER A 20 3.03 -0.43 -2.38
N ALA A 21 2.04 -1.33 -2.34
CA ALA A 21 1.57 -1.92 -1.08
C ALA A 21 2.48 -3.09 -0.68
N TYR A 22 3.38 -2.86 0.28
CA TYR A 22 4.28 -3.91 0.76
C TYR A 22 3.54 -4.84 1.73
N ALA A 23 3.26 -6.07 1.29
CA ALA A 23 2.83 -7.13 2.19
C ALA A 23 3.90 -7.34 3.27
N HIS A 24 3.52 -7.18 4.53
CA HIS A 24 4.42 -7.35 5.66
C HIS A 24 3.95 -8.44 6.60
N SER A 25 4.88 -9.00 7.37
CA SER A 25 4.56 -10.00 8.37
C SER A 25 3.71 -9.39 9.48
N GLY A 26 2.68 -10.14 9.90
CA GLY A 26 1.67 -9.71 10.85
C GLY A 26 0.36 -10.40 10.51
N ARG A 27 0.11 -11.57 11.10
CA ARG A 27 -1.17 -12.26 10.91
C ARG A 27 -2.24 -11.49 11.67
N THR A 28 -3.35 -11.19 11.01
CA THR A 28 -4.49 -10.50 11.63
C THR A 28 -5.08 -11.33 12.77
N ASP A 29 -5.37 -10.68 13.90
CA ASP A 29 -6.04 -11.24 15.06
C ASP A 29 -7.57 -11.27 14.88
N LYS A 30 -8.28 -11.79 15.88
CA LYS A 30 -9.75 -11.90 15.88
C LYS A 30 -10.47 -10.55 15.76
N ASN A 31 -9.80 -9.44 16.09
CA ASN A 31 -10.39 -8.11 16.05
C ASN A 31 -10.23 -7.47 14.68
N GLY A 32 -9.36 -7.99 13.80
CA GLY A 32 -9.13 -7.44 12.47
C GLY A 32 -7.88 -6.56 12.37
N GLY A 33 -7.00 -6.58 13.38
CA GLY A 33 -5.69 -5.92 13.32
C GLY A 33 -4.54 -6.83 13.71
N HIS A 34 -3.33 -6.30 13.86
CA HIS A 34 -2.18 -7.05 14.35
C HIS A 34 -1.10 -6.14 14.93
N ASN A 35 -0.29 -6.68 15.84
CA ASN A 35 0.94 -6.02 16.26
C ASN A 35 2.03 -6.17 15.20
N CYS A 36 2.75 -5.08 14.92
CA CYS A 36 3.87 -5.09 14.00
C CYS A 36 4.99 -6.02 14.49
N SER A 37 5.43 -6.94 13.62
CA SER A 37 6.59 -7.78 13.91
C SER A 37 7.87 -6.95 14.04
N ALA A 38 8.87 -7.43 14.78
CA ALA A 38 10.16 -6.76 14.91
C ALA A 38 10.81 -6.51 13.53
N LYS A 39 10.71 -7.50 12.62
CA LYS A 39 11.19 -7.39 11.24
C LYS A 39 10.48 -6.30 10.45
N SER A 40 9.15 -6.16 10.62
CA SER A 40 8.37 -5.12 9.95
C SER A 40 8.71 -3.72 10.48
N LYS A 41 8.95 -3.59 11.79
CA LYS A 41 9.38 -2.34 12.43
C LYS A 41 10.78 -1.93 11.97
N GLN A 42 11.73 -2.88 11.92
CA GLN A 42 13.10 -2.62 11.45
C GLN A 42 13.13 -2.10 10.01
N LYS A 43 12.22 -2.58 9.16
CA LYS A 43 12.07 -2.12 7.77
C LYS A 43 11.29 -0.82 7.61
N GLY A 44 10.78 -0.23 8.70
CA GLY A 44 9.93 0.96 8.65
C GLY A 44 8.57 0.73 7.98
N LEU A 45 8.11 -0.52 7.86
CA LEU A 45 6.88 -0.85 7.14
C LEU A 45 5.62 -0.59 7.98
N CYS A 46 5.72 -0.72 9.31
CA CYS A 46 4.63 -0.41 10.23
C CYS A 46 5.14 -0.20 11.67
N THR A 47 4.35 0.48 12.49
CA THR A 47 4.63 0.74 13.92
C THR A 47 3.40 0.39 14.77
N GLY A 48 3.63 -0.01 16.03
CA GLY A 48 2.55 -0.32 16.97
C GLY A 48 1.60 -1.45 16.54
N TYR A 49 0.30 -1.24 16.80
CA TYR A 49 -0.80 -2.11 16.37
C TYR A 49 -1.48 -1.51 15.12
N HIS A 50 -1.64 -2.32 14.08
CA HIS A 50 -2.18 -1.92 12.79
C HIS A 50 -3.49 -2.65 12.52
N TYR A 51 -4.56 -1.89 12.30
CA TYR A 51 -5.89 -2.40 11.98
C TYR A 51 -6.11 -2.52 10.46
N HIS A 52 -6.57 -3.69 9.99
CA HIS A 52 -6.83 -4.00 8.57
C HIS A 52 -8.31 -3.94 8.19
N ASN A 53 -9.21 -3.81 9.16
CA ASN A 53 -10.65 -3.77 8.90
C ASN A 53 -11.06 -2.36 8.44
N LYS A 54 -10.87 -2.07 7.15
CA LYS A 54 -11.75 -1.12 6.46
C LYS A 54 -13.05 -1.86 6.22
N LYS A 55 -14.05 -1.70 7.11
CA LYS A 55 -15.42 -2.09 6.78
C LYS A 55 -15.77 -1.40 5.45
N LYS A 56 -16.26 -2.19 4.49
CA LYS A 56 -16.78 -1.72 3.20
C LYS A 56 -17.81 -0.61 3.40
#